data_AF-A0A316HNU7-F1
#
_entry.id   AF-A0A316HNU7-F1
#
_cell.length_a   1.000
_cell.length_b   1.000
_cell.length_c   1.000
_cell.angle_alpha   90.00
_cell.angle_beta   90.00
_cell.angle_gamma   90.00
#
_symmetry.space_group_name_H-M   'P 1'
#
loop_
_entity.id
_entity.type
_entity.pdbx_description
1 polymer ?
#
loop_
_entity_poly.entity_id
_entity_poly.type
_entity_poly.pdbx_seq_one_letter_code
_entity_poly.pdbx_strand_id
1 'polypeptide(L)'
;MIRSMDVQRWQAAAVPWWVTKVGLVGGWVVAFYFALSGSGAPCTVAQPCEPNPFFSIAMVPWLATPLLLLLGRVLTGCAMGVTFGVLDIVFDPSAPTNVPFGLYAVACAIVAAWTIRSRADQHAAAGDALVSLPDMPPQRGVLRIVAVLLVVFGFLTFVQYDLRNDEVAQHVANASRVDAEVVEVKDTYDVWVELPGRRRIELHPLAPEEYQVGDKVPMLEDGAWVQMVSEPEDFTWWLALGGAAVFLAILLAARERRRRALWTGPVKAVRLQAHPVGQRRILLRHNKDDIATVTTFADLGLEEPLYHDTEQFGRVWRGEEDPPVRLEPAEILVAGEWHHGGQVALLVEGEVVATSTLSRVRPRHTVHSAHLPGEPVTAGTPVELPHAMWPDDRRRTEGVLLLLGAAGALIVLKQYPDLFVVGLIGVQCVLAAVTRFQPLLRFDHRSVVLYTGIWTYRVPWAQLHGVRRAGPQLMLAFGPHGDVITTPHLPDRQAGEKLMWARARSLIADHPGERVGRKLNISVLVGIAYVGLILFI
;
A
#
# COMPACT_ATOMS: atom_id res chain seq x y z
N MET A 1 -39.68 -15.83 1.82
CA MET A 1 -38.67 -16.66 2.51
C MET A 1 -37.33 -16.40 1.83
N ILE A 2 -36.39 -15.70 2.48
CA ILE A 2 -35.09 -15.38 1.87
C ILE A 2 -34.27 -16.67 1.83
N ARG A 3 -33.85 -17.10 0.64
CA ARG A 3 -33.00 -18.30 0.47
C ARG A 3 -31.65 -18.03 1.15
N SER A 4 -31.12 -19.00 1.90
CA SER A 4 -29.84 -18.90 2.58
C SER A 4 -28.69 -18.80 1.57
N MET A 5 -27.73 -17.90 1.80
CA MET A 5 -26.56 -17.77 0.94
C MET A 5 -25.68 -19.02 1.00
N ASP A 6 -25.18 -19.47 -0.15
CA ASP A 6 -24.19 -20.54 -0.24
C ASP A 6 -22.77 -19.98 -0.05
N VAL A 7 -22.34 -19.90 1.21
CA VAL A 7 -21.07 -19.29 1.60
C VAL A 7 -19.88 -20.03 0.99
N GLN A 8 -19.91 -21.36 0.96
CA GLN A 8 -18.82 -22.18 0.44
C GLN A 8 -18.64 -21.93 -1.06
N ARG A 9 -19.73 -21.93 -1.83
CA ARG A 9 -19.69 -21.61 -3.26
C ARG A 9 -19.24 -20.17 -3.50
N TRP A 10 -19.70 -19.22 -2.68
CA TRP A 10 -19.29 -17.82 -2.78
C TRP A 10 -17.79 -17.62 -2.53
N GLN A 11 -17.22 -18.30 -1.53
CA GLN A 11 -15.80 -18.24 -1.23
C GLN A 11 -14.96 -18.95 -2.29
N ALA A 12 -15.39 -20.13 -2.76
CA ALA A 12 -14.70 -20.91 -3.78
C ALA A 12 -14.64 -20.18 -5.14
N ALA A 13 -15.66 -19.38 -5.45
CA ALA A 13 -15.69 -18.58 -6.67
C ALA A 13 -14.66 -17.43 -6.67
N ALA A 14 -14.12 -17.03 -5.51
CA ALA A 14 -13.25 -15.87 -5.40
C ALA A 14 -11.88 -16.07 -6.06
N VAL A 15 -11.43 -15.10 -6.86
CA VAL A 15 -10.04 -15.08 -7.34
C VAL A 15 -9.07 -15.02 -6.15
N PRO A 16 -8.07 -15.92 -6.05
CA PRO A 16 -7.08 -15.88 -4.99
C PRO A 16 -6.27 -14.58 -5.02
N TRP A 17 -6.02 -13.97 -3.86
CA TRP A 17 -5.34 -12.68 -3.76
C TRP A 17 -3.91 -12.72 -4.36
N TRP A 18 -3.23 -13.87 -4.24
CA TRP A 18 -1.86 -14.06 -4.74
C TRP A 18 -1.79 -13.96 -6.26
N VAL A 19 -2.84 -14.34 -7.00
CA VAL A 19 -2.88 -14.21 -8.47
C VAL A 19 -2.70 -12.74 -8.87
N THR A 20 -3.42 -11.85 -8.19
CA THR A 20 -3.39 -10.42 -8.51
C THR A 20 -2.19 -9.69 -7.92
N LYS A 21 -1.83 -9.97 -6.66
CA LYS A 21 -0.78 -9.21 -5.95
C LYS A 21 0.62 -9.75 -6.09
N VAL A 22 0.77 -11.06 -6.30
CA VAL A 22 2.06 -11.71 -6.47
C VAL A 22 2.26 -12.03 -7.94
N GLY A 23 1.27 -12.69 -8.56
CA GLY A 23 1.31 -13.06 -9.98
C GLY A 23 1.39 -11.84 -10.91
N LEU A 24 0.36 -10.98 -10.93
CA LEU A 24 0.35 -9.84 -11.86
C LEU A 24 1.32 -8.72 -11.48
N VAL A 25 1.50 -8.40 -10.20
CA VAL A 25 2.50 -7.37 -9.83
C VAL A 25 3.92 -7.89 -10.05
N GLY A 26 4.19 -9.16 -9.71
CA GLY A 26 5.49 -9.79 -9.99
C GLY A 26 5.75 -9.91 -11.50
N GLY A 27 4.73 -10.29 -12.28
CA GLY A 27 4.82 -10.33 -13.74
C GLY A 27 5.11 -8.97 -14.37
N TRP A 28 4.55 -7.89 -13.82
CA TRP A 28 4.87 -6.52 -14.23
C TRP A 28 6.34 -6.18 -13.95
N VAL A 29 6.85 -6.54 -12.76
CA VAL A 29 8.27 -6.32 -12.40
C VAL A 29 9.20 -7.11 -13.33
N VAL A 30 8.84 -8.35 -13.66
CA VAL A 30 9.60 -9.18 -14.60
C VAL A 30 9.59 -8.56 -15.99
N ALA A 31 8.43 -8.12 -16.49
CA ALA A 31 8.33 -7.47 -17.79
C ALA A 31 9.18 -6.18 -17.85
N PHE A 32 9.12 -5.36 -16.79
CA PHE A 32 9.95 -4.18 -16.66
C PHE A 32 11.45 -4.49 -16.65
N TYR A 33 11.88 -5.53 -15.92
CA TYR A 33 13.28 -5.96 -15.91
C TYR A 33 13.78 -6.34 -17.31
N PHE A 34 12.99 -7.08 -18.08
CA PHE A 34 13.35 -7.43 -19.45
C PHE A 34 13.41 -6.21 -20.37
N ALA A 35 12.48 -5.27 -20.21
CA ALA A 35 12.50 -4.01 -20.95
C ALA A 35 13.78 -3.20 -20.67
N LEU A 36 14.21 -3.11 -19.41
CA LEU A 36 15.48 -2.45 -19.03
C LEU A 36 16.73 -3.19 -19.54
N SER A 37 16.66 -4.51 -19.71
CA SER A 37 17.80 -5.30 -20.19
C SER A 37 18.05 -5.20 -21.70
N GLY A 38 17.12 -4.59 -22.45
CA GLY A 38 17.32 -4.30 -23.86
C GLY A 38 18.34 -3.19 -24.01
N SER A 39 19.48 -3.46 -24.67
CA SER A 39 20.40 -2.42 -25.08
C SER A 39 19.71 -1.53 -26.12
N GLY A 40 19.34 -0.32 -25.73
CA GLY A 40 18.90 0.72 -26.66
C GLY A 40 20.02 0.99 -27.68
N ALA A 41 19.65 1.34 -28.91
CA ALA A 41 20.63 1.87 -29.84
C ALA A 41 21.08 3.26 -29.35
N PRO A 42 22.38 3.58 -29.42
CA PRO A 42 22.89 4.91 -29.07
C PRO A 42 22.19 6.00 -29.89
N CYS A 43 21.93 7.15 -29.27
CA CYS A 43 21.33 8.30 -29.95
C CYS A 43 22.34 8.87 -30.95
N THR A 44 21.98 9.00 -32.22
CA THR A 44 22.89 9.55 -33.24
C THR A 44 22.25 10.68 -34.01
N VAL A 45 23.05 11.47 -34.73
CA VAL A 45 22.53 12.54 -35.60
C VAL A 45 21.60 11.99 -36.70
N ALA A 46 21.84 10.75 -37.14
CA ALA A 46 21.02 10.09 -38.16
C ALA A 46 19.74 9.46 -37.58
N GLN A 47 19.74 9.15 -36.29
CA GLN A 47 18.62 8.57 -35.54
C GLN A 47 18.58 9.22 -34.15
N PRO A 48 18.07 10.46 -34.06
CA PRO A 48 18.02 11.17 -32.79
C PRO A 48 17.00 10.52 -31.85
N CYS A 49 17.23 10.66 -30.55
CA CYS A 49 16.31 10.22 -29.52
C CYS A 49 15.18 11.24 -29.36
N GLU A 50 14.26 11.25 -30.32
CA GLU A 50 13.16 12.21 -30.33
C GLU A 50 12.20 11.99 -29.15
N PRO A 51 11.82 13.05 -28.41
CA PRO A 51 10.75 13.00 -27.43
C PRO A 51 9.49 12.43 -28.05
N ASN A 52 8.96 11.36 -27.45
CA ASN A 52 7.75 10.69 -27.94
C ASN A 52 6.54 11.03 -27.04
N PRO A 53 5.59 11.86 -27.52
CA PRO A 53 4.39 12.22 -26.76
C PRO A 53 3.54 11.00 -26.34
N PHE A 54 3.48 9.98 -27.20
CA PHE A 54 2.70 8.78 -26.93
C PHE A 54 3.33 7.93 -25.84
N PHE A 55 4.65 7.83 -25.80
CA PHE A 55 5.38 7.13 -24.73
C PHE A 55 5.09 7.77 -23.37
N SER A 56 5.16 9.10 -23.28
CA SER A 56 4.83 9.83 -22.05
C SER A 56 3.39 9.61 -21.58
N ILE A 57 2.42 9.54 -22.49
CA ILE A 57 1.04 9.18 -22.14
C ILE A 57 0.93 7.70 -21.72
N ALA A 58 1.68 6.80 -22.37
CA ALA A 58 1.71 5.37 -22.05
C ALA A 58 2.32 5.06 -20.67
N MET A 59 3.16 5.94 -20.12
CA MET A 59 3.65 5.83 -18.74
C MET A 59 2.52 5.82 -17.70
N VAL A 60 1.38 6.48 -17.99
CA VAL A 60 0.23 6.54 -17.08
C VAL A 60 -0.36 5.15 -16.83
N PRO A 61 -0.85 4.40 -17.85
CA PRO A 61 -1.33 3.04 -17.64
C PRO A 61 -0.23 2.09 -17.14
N TRP A 62 1.03 2.29 -17.54
CA TRP A 62 2.16 1.50 -17.05
C TRP A 62 2.30 1.57 -15.52
N LEU A 63 2.36 2.78 -14.94
CA LEU A 63 2.44 3.00 -13.49
C LEU A 63 1.13 2.72 -12.76
N ALA A 64 -0.01 3.03 -13.37
CA ALA A 64 -1.32 2.83 -12.76
C ALA A 64 -1.62 1.34 -12.52
N THR A 65 -1.11 0.46 -13.39
CA THR A 65 -1.38 -0.99 -13.32
C THR A 65 -0.99 -1.60 -11.96
N PRO A 66 0.30 -1.61 -11.54
CA PRO A 66 0.69 -2.22 -10.26
C PRO A 66 0.01 -1.53 -9.06
N LEU A 67 -0.13 -0.20 -9.09
CA LEU A 67 -0.79 0.56 -8.03
C LEU A 67 -2.24 0.11 -7.82
N LEU A 68 -3.02 0.01 -8.91
CA LEU A 68 -4.42 -0.38 -8.85
C LEU A 68 -4.60 -1.84 -8.44
N LEU A 69 -3.72 -2.74 -8.89
CA LEU A 69 -3.71 -4.14 -8.47
C LEU A 69 -3.45 -4.27 -6.97
N LEU A 70 -2.48 -3.53 -6.42
CA LEU A 70 -2.16 -3.52 -4.98
C LEU A 70 -3.34 -2.98 -4.13
N LEU A 71 -4.06 -1.99 -4.65
CA LEU A 71 -5.27 -1.42 -4.05
C LEU A 71 -6.52 -2.29 -4.23
N GLY A 72 -6.43 -3.46 -4.89
CA GLY A 72 -7.53 -4.38 -5.09
C GLY A 72 -8.51 -3.98 -6.20
N ARG A 73 -8.14 -3.02 -7.06
CA ARG A 73 -8.92 -2.57 -8.22
C ARG A 73 -8.58 -3.41 -9.46
N VAL A 74 -8.76 -4.72 -9.34
CA VAL A 74 -8.26 -5.72 -10.31
C VAL A 74 -8.65 -5.42 -11.75
N LEU A 75 -9.94 -5.22 -12.04
CA LEU A 75 -10.40 -4.96 -13.42
C LEU A 75 -9.81 -3.68 -14.01
N THR A 76 -9.71 -2.62 -13.20
CA THR A 76 -9.14 -1.35 -13.66
C THR A 76 -7.63 -1.46 -13.86
N GLY A 77 -6.92 -2.14 -12.95
CA GLY A 77 -5.50 -2.43 -13.09
C GLY A 77 -5.21 -3.28 -14.33
N CYS A 78 -5.97 -4.37 -14.55
CA CYS A 78 -5.83 -5.20 -15.75
C CYS A 78 -6.17 -4.42 -17.03
N ALA A 79 -7.18 -3.56 -17.01
CA ALA A 79 -7.50 -2.71 -18.16
C ALA A 79 -6.34 -1.77 -18.50
N MET A 80 -5.72 -1.13 -17.49
CA MET A 80 -4.51 -0.32 -17.70
C MET A 80 -3.34 -1.16 -18.23
N GLY A 81 -3.14 -2.38 -17.71
CA GLY A 81 -2.06 -3.26 -18.18
C GLY A 81 -2.25 -3.69 -19.64
N VAL A 82 -3.50 -3.98 -20.05
CA VAL A 82 -3.85 -4.24 -21.45
C VAL A 82 -3.67 -3.01 -22.31
N THR A 83 -4.16 -1.84 -21.87
CA THR A 83 -3.97 -0.57 -22.58
C THR A 83 -2.48 -0.32 -22.80
N PHE A 84 -1.65 -0.47 -21.77
CA PHE A 84 -0.20 -0.29 -21.91
C PHE A 84 0.40 -1.27 -22.90
N GLY A 85 0.14 -2.58 -22.78
CA GLY A 85 0.71 -3.55 -23.73
C GLY A 85 0.25 -3.35 -25.18
N VAL A 86 -0.95 -2.81 -25.40
CA VAL A 86 -1.40 -2.41 -26.76
C VAL A 86 -0.64 -1.17 -27.23
N LEU A 87 -0.48 -0.15 -26.38
CA LEU A 87 0.28 1.05 -26.72
C LEU A 87 1.74 0.70 -27.03
N ASP A 88 2.35 -0.16 -26.22
CA ASP A 88 3.72 -0.66 -26.40
C ASP A 88 3.88 -1.30 -27.78
N ILE A 89 3.04 -2.30 -28.13
CA ILE A 89 3.08 -2.98 -29.44
C ILE A 89 2.86 -2.03 -30.62
N VAL A 90 2.05 -0.98 -30.45
CA VAL A 90 1.71 -0.05 -31.53
C VAL A 90 2.79 1.02 -31.73
N PHE A 91 3.44 1.47 -30.65
CA PHE A 91 4.32 2.64 -30.66
C PHE A 91 5.80 2.34 -30.44
N ASP A 92 6.15 1.20 -29.83
CA ASP A 92 7.52 0.75 -29.66
C ASP A 92 7.77 -0.44 -30.61
N PRO A 93 8.69 -0.35 -31.58
CA PRO A 93 9.02 -1.48 -32.46
C PRO A 93 9.95 -2.51 -31.80
N SER A 94 10.47 -2.25 -30.60
CA SER A 94 11.50 -3.09 -30.01
C SER A 94 10.93 -4.42 -29.49
N ALA A 95 11.42 -5.52 -30.07
CA ALA A 95 11.06 -6.87 -29.63
C ALA A 95 11.31 -7.17 -28.13
N PRO A 96 12.41 -6.70 -27.49
CA PRO A 96 12.67 -7.01 -26.09
C PRO A 96 11.69 -6.37 -25.09
N THR A 97 11.01 -5.27 -25.45
CA THR A 97 9.96 -4.65 -24.61
C THR A 97 8.58 -5.23 -24.91
N ASN A 98 8.25 -5.36 -26.20
CA ASN A 98 6.95 -5.80 -26.69
C ASN A 98 6.57 -7.21 -26.26
N VAL A 99 7.51 -8.15 -26.27
CA VAL A 99 7.20 -9.54 -25.94
C VAL A 99 6.81 -9.68 -24.45
N PRO A 100 7.63 -9.21 -23.48
CA PRO A 100 7.24 -9.25 -22.08
C PRO A 100 5.94 -8.51 -21.76
N PHE A 101 5.75 -7.28 -22.26
CA PHE A 101 4.55 -6.51 -21.96
C PHE A 101 3.31 -6.99 -22.72
N GLY A 102 3.47 -7.55 -23.92
CA GLY A 102 2.41 -8.26 -24.64
C GLY A 102 1.93 -9.50 -23.89
N LEU A 103 2.85 -10.35 -23.41
CA LEU A 103 2.51 -11.50 -22.56
C LEU A 103 1.84 -11.06 -21.26
N TYR A 104 2.33 -9.98 -20.66
CA TYR A 104 1.73 -9.38 -19.47
C TYR A 104 0.30 -8.90 -19.71
N ALA A 105 0.05 -8.20 -20.82
CA ALA A 105 -1.27 -7.75 -21.22
C ALA A 105 -2.25 -8.93 -21.41
N VAL A 106 -1.81 -10.02 -22.05
CA VAL A 106 -2.60 -11.26 -22.19
C VAL A 106 -2.94 -11.85 -20.80
N ALA A 107 -1.96 -11.92 -19.90
CA ALA A 107 -2.20 -12.38 -18.53
C ALA A 107 -3.22 -11.49 -17.79
N CYS A 108 -3.12 -10.16 -17.94
CA CYS A 108 -4.08 -9.20 -17.40
C CYS A 108 -5.49 -9.43 -17.96
N ALA A 109 -5.63 -9.67 -19.27
CA ALA A 109 -6.91 -9.94 -19.93
C ALA A 109 -7.54 -11.25 -19.41
N ILE A 110 -6.74 -12.32 -19.27
CA ILE A 110 -7.19 -13.61 -18.71
C ILE A 110 -7.68 -13.42 -17.28
N VAL A 111 -6.91 -12.74 -16.42
CA VAL A 111 -7.30 -12.48 -15.03
C VAL A 111 -8.52 -11.55 -14.95
N ALA A 112 -8.67 -10.60 -15.87
CA ALA A 112 -9.87 -9.76 -15.95
C ALA A 112 -11.11 -10.59 -16.29
N ALA A 113 -11.03 -11.44 -17.31
CA ALA A 113 -12.11 -12.36 -17.68
C ALA A 113 -12.47 -13.31 -16.53
N TRP A 114 -11.47 -13.90 -15.87
CA TRP A 114 -11.67 -14.73 -14.68
C TRP A 114 -12.33 -13.94 -13.54
N THR A 115 -11.91 -12.70 -13.32
CA THR A 115 -12.50 -11.82 -12.28
C THR A 115 -13.95 -11.47 -12.60
N ILE A 116 -14.29 -11.18 -13.86
CA ILE A 116 -15.67 -10.91 -14.28
C ILE A 116 -16.56 -12.12 -14.02
N ARG A 117 -16.11 -13.32 -14.44
CA ARG A 117 -16.83 -14.57 -14.19
C ARG A 117 -16.98 -14.88 -12.71
N SER A 118 -15.89 -14.75 -11.95
CA SER A 118 -15.85 -14.91 -10.49
C SER A 118 -16.86 -13.99 -9.80
N ARG A 119 -16.97 -12.72 -10.22
CA ARG A 119 -17.97 -11.79 -9.68
C ARG A 119 -19.39 -12.22 -9.99
N ALA A 120 -19.66 -12.71 -11.20
CA ALA A 120 -20.98 -13.23 -11.56
C ALA A 120 -21.36 -14.46 -10.71
N ASP A 121 -20.42 -15.40 -10.54
CA ASP A 121 -20.61 -16.60 -9.72
C ASP A 121 -20.82 -16.27 -8.24
N GLN A 122 -20.05 -15.33 -7.70
CA GLN A 122 -20.25 -14.79 -6.34
C GLN A 122 -21.62 -14.11 -6.21
N HIS A 123 -22.00 -13.29 -7.17
CA HIS A 123 -23.29 -12.61 -7.16
C HIS A 123 -24.48 -13.58 -7.29
N ALA A 124 -24.31 -14.70 -7.98
CA ALA A 124 -25.30 -15.78 -8.06
C ALA A 124 -25.41 -16.56 -6.74
N ALA A 125 -24.28 -16.83 -6.07
CA ALA A 125 -24.25 -17.56 -4.79
C ALA A 125 -24.92 -16.80 -3.63
N ALA A 126 -25.03 -15.48 -3.72
CA ALA A 126 -25.70 -14.62 -2.73
C ALA A 126 -27.24 -14.78 -2.69
N GLY A 127 -27.84 -15.52 -3.62
CA GLY A 127 -29.29 -15.70 -3.70
C GLY A 127 -30.01 -14.60 -4.49
N ASP A 128 -31.34 -14.57 -4.43
CA ASP A 128 -32.19 -13.75 -5.32
C ASP A 128 -33.06 -12.71 -4.60
N ALA A 129 -32.90 -12.55 -3.29
CA ALA A 129 -33.66 -11.54 -2.55
C ALA A 129 -33.21 -10.13 -2.98
N LEU A 130 -34.16 -9.32 -3.41
CA LEU A 130 -33.95 -7.94 -3.85
C LEU A 130 -34.60 -6.96 -2.89
N VAL A 131 -33.91 -5.87 -2.59
CA VAL A 131 -34.39 -4.78 -1.74
C VAL A 131 -34.02 -3.44 -2.39
N SER A 132 -34.94 -2.48 -2.33
CA SER A 132 -34.66 -1.08 -2.68
C SER A 132 -34.13 -0.35 -1.45
N LEU A 133 -33.06 0.43 -1.64
CA LEU A 133 -32.54 1.25 -0.54
C LEU A 133 -33.46 2.48 -0.31
N PRO A 134 -33.61 2.94 0.94
CA PRO A 134 -34.30 4.18 1.28
C PRO A 134 -33.79 5.41 0.47
N ASP A 135 -34.70 6.34 0.19
CA ASP A 135 -34.57 7.45 -0.78
C ASP A 135 -33.59 8.59 -0.43
N MET A 136 -32.57 8.33 0.40
CA MET A 136 -31.51 9.30 0.67
C MET A 136 -30.17 8.82 0.11
N PRO A 137 -29.84 9.13 -1.16
CA PRO A 137 -28.50 8.90 -1.67
C PRO A 137 -27.51 9.80 -0.91
N PRO A 138 -26.25 9.37 -0.77
CA PRO A 138 -25.25 10.17 -0.09
C PRO A 138 -25.06 11.54 -0.77
N GLN A 139 -24.89 12.58 0.04
CA GLN A 139 -24.64 13.94 -0.44
C GLN A 139 -23.46 13.97 -1.44
N ARG A 140 -23.56 14.85 -2.45
CA ARG A 140 -22.47 15.08 -3.42
C ARG A 140 -21.24 15.56 -2.65
N GLY A 141 -20.25 14.68 -2.52
CA GLY A 141 -19.08 14.92 -1.68
C GLY A 141 -18.00 15.76 -2.35
N VAL A 142 -17.03 16.19 -1.52
CA VAL A 142 -15.81 16.92 -1.89
C VAL A 142 -15.03 16.25 -3.03
N LEU A 143 -15.15 14.94 -3.21
CA LEU A 143 -14.49 14.19 -4.30
C LEU A 143 -14.81 14.73 -5.70
N ARG A 144 -16.02 15.27 -5.92
CA ARG A 144 -16.37 15.88 -7.21
C ARG A 144 -15.59 17.17 -7.46
N ILE A 145 -15.44 18.01 -6.43
CA ILE A 145 -14.66 19.24 -6.50
C ILE A 145 -13.20 18.89 -6.79
N VAL A 146 -12.65 17.91 -6.07
CA VAL A 146 -11.28 17.42 -6.30
C VAL A 146 -11.12 16.88 -7.72
N ALA A 147 -12.08 16.10 -8.24
CA ALA A 147 -12.04 15.60 -9.61
C ALA A 147 -12.06 16.75 -10.65
N VAL A 148 -12.88 17.78 -10.45
CA VAL A 148 -12.91 18.96 -11.34
C VAL A 148 -11.58 19.72 -11.28
N LEU A 149 -11.01 19.94 -10.10
CA LEU A 149 -9.70 20.58 -9.94
C LEU A 149 -8.58 19.79 -10.63
N LEU A 150 -8.61 18.46 -10.55
CA LEU A 150 -7.65 17.59 -11.25
C LEU A 150 -7.79 17.67 -12.77
N VAL A 151 -9.01 17.79 -13.30
CA VAL A 151 -9.23 18.00 -14.74
C VAL A 151 -8.68 19.36 -15.18
N VAL A 152 -8.95 20.42 -14.43
CA VAL A 152 -8.40 21.76 -14.72
C VAL A 152 -6.88 21.74 -14.67
N PHE A 153 -6.30 21.10 -13.65
CA PHE A 153 -4.85 20.94 -13.55
C PHE A 153 -4.27 20.18 -14.73
N GLY A 154 -4.87 19.05 -15.11
CA GLY A 154 -4.43 18.27 -16.27
C GLY A 154 -4.55 19.04 -17.60
N PHE A 155 -5.60 19.86 -17.75
CA PHE A 155 -5.73 20.75 -18.90
C PHE A 155 -4.60 21.80 -18.94
N LEU A 156 -4.31 22.45 -17.82
CA LEU A 156 -3.24 23.44 -17.74
C LEU A 156 -1.86 22.83 -18.07
N THR A 157 -1.61 21.59 -17.70
CA THR A 157 -0.34 20.91 -18.01
C THR A 157 -0.24 20.54 -19.49
N PHE A 158 -1.36 20.23 -20.15
CA PHE A 158 -1.38 20.05 -21.61
C PHE A 158 -1.14 21.38 -22.35
N VAL A 159 -1.72 22.48 -21.87
CA VAL A 159 -1.43 23.83 -22.41
C VAL A 159 0.04 24.19 -22.19
N GLN A 160 0.61 23.87 -21.02
CA GLN A 160 2.02 24.13 -20.74
C GLN A 160 2.95 23.34 -21.66
N TYR A 161 2.61 22.09 -21.99
CA TYR A 161 3.33 21.30 -22.98
C TYR A 161 3.27 21.96 -24.36
N ASP A 162 2.08 22.34 -24.82
CA ASP A 162 1.85 22.97 -26.13
C ASP A 162 2.68 24.26 -26.28
N LEU A 163 2.61 25.15 -25.28
CA LEU A 163 3.38 26.40 -25.25
C LEU A 163 4.89 26.18 -25.29
N ARG A 164 5.41 25.18 -24.55
CA ARG A 164 6.84 24.86 -24.56
C ARG A 164 7.29 24.22 -25.86
N ASN A 165 6.45 23.35 -26.43
CA ASN A 165 6.74 22.72 -27.70
C ASN A 165 6.76 23.74 -28.84
N ASP A 166 5.85 24.71 -28.83
CA ASP A 166 5.83 25.81 -29.80
C ASP A 166 7.04 26.74 -29.66
N GLU A 167 7.46 27.07 -28.43
CA GLU A 167 8.66 27.86 -28.15
C GLU A 167 9.92 27.16 -28.71
N VAL A 168 10.06 25.85 -28.44
CA VAL A 168 11.17 25.05 -28.98
C VAL A 168 11.10 24.96 -30.50
N ALA A 169 9.92 24.75 -31.08
CA ALA A 169 9.76 24.68 -32.53
C ALA A 169 10.18 26.00 -33.23
N GLN A 170 9.89 27.14 -32.61
CA GLN A 170 10.34 28.46 -33.09
C GLN A 170 11.86 28.58 -33.02
N HIS A 171 12.48 28.18 -31.90
CA HIS A 171 13.94 28.18 -31.77
C HIS A 171 14.60 27.25 -32.80
N VAL A 172 14.10 26.02 -32.97
CA VAL A 172 14.61 25.07 -33.96
C VAL A 172 14.49 25.63 -35.39
N ALA A 173 13.42 26.35 -35.71
CA ALA A 173 13.24 26.96 -37.03
C ALA A 173 14.20 28.13 -37.31
N ASN A 174 14.62 28.84 -36.27
CA ASN A 174 15.54 29.98 -36.37
C ASN A 174 17.02 29.60 -36.14
N ALA A 175 17.26 28.43 -35.56
CA ALA A 175 18.58 28.01 -35.13
C ALA A 175 19.52 27.73 -36.30
N SER A 176 20.78 28.08 -36.12
CA SER A 176 21.87 27.66 -37.00
C SER A 176 22.54 26.40 -36.46
N ARG A 177 22.98 25.51 -37.36
CA ARG A 177 23.75 24.31 -36.98
C ARG A 177 25.20 24.69 -36.76
N VAL A 178 25.74 24.34 -35.59
CA VAL A 178 27.13 24.59 -35.21
C VAL A 178 27.74 23.32 -34.60
N ASP A 179 29.01 23.06 -34.88
CA ASP A 179 29.74 21.96 -34.25
C ASP A 179 30.36 22.46 -32.96
N ALA A 180 29.90 21.94 -31.82
CA ALA A 180 30.50 22.18 -30.52
C ALA A 180 31.52 21.07 -30.20
N GLU A 181 32.54 21.40 -29.43
CA GLU A 181 33.56 20.44 -28.97
C GLU A 181 33.32 20.07 -27.52
N VAL A 182 33.30 18.78 -27.20
CA VAL A 182 33.25 18.32 -25.81
C VAL A 182 34.56 18.67 -25.13
N VAL A 183 34.52 19.53 -24.12
CA VAL A 183 35.72 20.01 -23.41
C VAL A 183 35.90 19.37 -22.05
N GLU A 184 34.82 18.92 -21.43
CA GLU A 184 34.86 18.27 -20.13
C GLU A 184 33.65 17.34 -20.00
N VAL A 185 33.87 16.12 -19.55
CA VAL A 185 32.81 15.20 -19.12
C VAL A 185 32.95 15.07 -17.61
N LYS A 186 31.98 15.59 -16.87
CA LYS A 186 32.01 15.66 -15.42
C LYS A 186 30.94 14.73 -14.86
N ASP A 187 31.36 13.85 -13.95
CA ASP A 187 30.50 12.82 -13.37
C ASP A 187 29.84 11.93 -14.44
N THR A 188 28.78 11.21 -14.08
CA THR A 188 28.05 10.28 -14.99
C THR A 188 26.86 10.97 -15.65
N TYR A 189 26.77 12.30 -15.65
CA TYR A 189 25.57 13.03 -16.09
C TYR A 189 25.83 14.34 -16.85
N ASP A 190 26.98 15.00 -16.62
CA ASP A 190 27.19 16.36 -17.14
C ASP A 190 28.27 16.38 -18.23
N VAL A 191 27.88 16.82 -19.43
CA VAL A 191 28.80 17.01 -20.57
C VAL A 191 28.90 18.49 -20.88
N TRP A 192 30.10 19.04 -20.75
CA TRP A 192 30.37 20.43 -21.10
C TRP A 192 30.92 20.54 -22.52
N VAL A 193 30.30 21.39 -23.31
CA VAL A 193 30.72 21.67 -24.69
C VAL A 193 31.14 23.12 -24.87
N GLU A 194 32.10 23.35 -25.75
CA GLU A 194 32.54 24.68 -26.18
C GLU A 194 32.07 24.94 -27.62
N LEU A 195 31.30 26.02 -27.81
CA LEU A 195 30.85 26.47 -29.12
C LEU A 195 31.97 27.25 -29.84
N PRO A 196 31.88 27.44 -31.17
CA PRO A 196 32.90 28.17 -31.96
C PRO A 196 33.25 29.58 -31.45
N GLY A 197 32.38 30.21 -30.67
CA GLY A 197 32.61 31.51 -30.00
C GLY A 197 33.30 31.44 -28.63
N ARG A 198 33.86 30.29 -28.23
CA ARG A 198 34.40 30.00 -26.88
C ARG A 198 33.39 30.13 -25.74
N ARG A 199 32.11 29.98 -26.07
CA ARG A 199 31.05 29.91 -25.08
C ARG A 199 30.94 28.47 -24.61
N ARG A 200 31.07 28.26 -23.29
CA ARG A 200 30.95 26.95 -22.66
C ARG A 200 29.52 26.73 -22.18
N ILE A 201 28.94 25.57 -22.47
CA ILE A 201 27.57 25.20 -22.10
C ILE A 201 27.58 23.82 -21.45
N GLU A 202 26.74 23.67 -20.42
CA GLU A 202 26.48 22.40 -19.73
C GLU A 202 25.30 21.68 -20.39
N LEU A 203 25.47 20.40 -20.67
CA LEU A 203 24.47 19.51 -21.27
C LEU A 203 24.26 18.29 -20.39
N HIS A 204 23.05 17.72 -20.43
CA HIS A 204 22.67 16.52 -19.68
C HIS A 204 22.16 15.44 -20.66
N PRO A 205 23.05 14.80 -21.45
CA PRO A 205 22.66 13.71 -22.33
C PRO A 205 22.16 12.49 -21.54
N LEU A 206 21.35 11.65 -22.18
CA LEU A 206 20.84 10.38 -21.68
C LEU A 206 21.94 9.32 -21.53
N ALA A 207 22.96 9.36 -22.38
CA ALA A 207 24.10 8.44 -22.39
C ALA A 207 25.44 9.20 -22.39
N PRO A 208 25.78 9.91 -21.30
CA PRO A 208 26.99 10.74 -21.21
C PRO A 208 28.29 9.95 -21.41
N GLU A 209 28.30 8.66 -21.10
CA GLU A 209 29.42 7.74 -21.31
C GLU A 209 29.78 7.52 -22.79
N GLU A 210 28.90 7.90 -23.73
CA GLU A 210 29.15 7.79 -25.17
C GLU A 210 29.97 8.96 -25.72
N TYR A 211 30.12 10.04 -24.95
CA TYR A 211 30.85 11.25 -25.36
C TYR A 211 32.25 11.30 -24.74
N GLN A 212 33.24 11.69 -25.54
CA GLN A 212 34.63 11.85 -25.14
C GLN A 212 35.12 13.29 -25.34
N VAL A 213 36.07 13.72 -24.52
CA VAL A 213 36.71 15.03 -24.68
C VAL A 213 37.39 15.10 -26.05
N GLY A 214 37.09 16.16 -26.80
CA GLY A 214 37.52 16.38 -28.18
C GLY A 214 36.47 15.97 -29.23
N ASP A 215 35.39 15.29 -28.84
CA ASP A 215 34.32 14.93 -29.77
C ASP A 215 33.62 16.17 -30.32
N LYS A 216 33.24 16.10 -31.59
CA LYS A 216 32.43 17.12 -32.26
C LYS A 216 30.97 16.72 -32.19
N VAL A 217 30.18 17.48 -31.45
CA VAL A 217 28.74 17.27 -31.27
C VAL A 217 28.00 18.36 -32.03
N PRO A 218 27.13 18.01 -32.99
CA PRO A 218 26.34 19.00 -33.70
C PRO A 218 25.24 19.55 -32.79
N MET A 219 25.16 20.87 -32.75
CA MET A 219 24.24 21.65 -31.91
C MET A 219 23.39 22.57 -32.79
N LEU A 220 22.21 22.93 -32.28
CA LEU A 220 21.37 24.02 -32.77
C LEU A 220 21.57 25.24 -31.88
N GLU A 221 21.86 26.40 -32.45
CA GLU A 221 22.07 27.67 -31.74
C GLU A 221 21.13 28.76 -32.25
N ASP A 222 20.31 29.33 -31.35
CA ASP A 222 19.48 30.52 -31.56
C ASP A 222 19.71 31.52 -30.40
N GLY A 223 20.68 32.41 -30.58
CA GLY A 223 21.05 33.40 -29.56
C GLY A 223 21.58 32.76 -28.27
N ALA A 224 20.82 32.83 -27.19
CA ALA A 224 21.17 32.22 -25.90
C ALA A 224 20.69 30.77 -25.78
N TRP A 225 19.75 30.33 -26.63
CA TRP A 225 19.21 28.98 -26.63
C TRP A 225 20.11 28.05 -27.44
N VAL A 226 20.41 26.88 -26.88
CA VAL A 226 21.25 25.86 -27.52
C VAL A 226 20.72 24.47 -27.20
N GLN A 227 20.73 23.57 -28.18
CA GLN A 227 20.24 22.20 -28.04
C GLN A 227 21.08 21.21 -28.86
N MET A 228 21.28 19.99 -28.34
CA MET A 228 21.91 18.91 -29.10
C MET A 228 20.98 18.41 -30.21
N VAL A 229 21.55 18.09 -31.37
CA VAL A 229 20.78 17.50 -32.48
C VAL A 229 20.45 16.02 -32.23
N SER A 230 21.36 15.27 -31.60
CA SER A 230 21.19 13.84 -31.28
C SER A 230 20.17 13.59 -30.17
N GLU A 231 20.11 14.50 -29.20
CA GLU A 231 19.35 14.35 -27.96
C GLU A 231 18.62 15.65 -27.62
N PRO A 232 17.49 15.93 -28.31
CA PRO A 232 16.69 17.12 -28.04
C PRO A 232 16.05 17.05 -26.65
N GLU A 233 15.78 18.22 -26.08
CA GLU A 233 15.20 18.37 -24.74
C GLU A 233 13.77 17.78 -24.68
N ASP A 234 13.51 16.95 -23.66
CA ASP A 234 12.23 16.27 -23.51
C ASP A 234 11.29 16.99 -22.53
N PHE A 235 10.25 17.63 -23.09
CA PHE A 235 9.16 18.24 -22.33
C PHE A 235 7.90 17.37 -22.25
N THR A 236 7.92 16.17 -22.82
CA THR A 236 6.73 15.30 -22.90
C THR A 236 6.27 14.78 -21.53
N TRP A 237 7.10 14.87 -20.49
CA TRP A 237 6.71 14.54 -19.11
C TRP A 237 5.50 15.34 -18.60
N TRP A 238 5.27 16.55 -19.12
CA TRP A 238 4.04 17.32 -18.85
C TRP A 238 2.77 16.59 -19.30
N LEU A 239 2.84 15.83 -20.40
CA LEU A 239 1.74 15.00 -20.89
C LEU A 239 1.46 13.83 -19.95
N ALA A 240 2.50 13.19 -19.42
CA ALA A 240 2.37 12.11 -18.44
C ALA A 240 1.67 12.62 -17.17
N LEU A 241 2.09 13.79 -16.68
CA LEU A 241 1.53 14.42 -15.49
C LEU A 241 0.07 14.86 -15.71
N GLY A 242 -0.25 15.45 -16.86
CA GLY A 242 -1.62 15.81 -17.23
C GLY A 242 -2.52 14.59 -17.41
N GLY A 243 -2.02 13.56 -18.10
CA GLY A 243 -2.70 12.29 -18.29
C GLY A 243 -3.00 11.60 -16.96
N ALA A 244 -2.04 11.58 -16.03
CA ALA A 244 -2.23 11.03 -14.69
C ALA A 244 -3.29 11.80 -13.88
N ALA A 245 -3.30 13.13 -13.96
CA ALA A 245 -4.29 13.96 -13.28
C ALA A 245 -5.71 13.70 -13.81
N VAL A 246 -5.90 13.68 -15.14
CA VAL A 246 -7.19 13.35 -15.77
C VAL A 246 -7.63 11.93 -15.44
N PHE A 247 -6.70 10.96 -15.47
CA PHE A 247 -6.98 9.58 -15.09
C PHE A 247 -7.48 9.46 -13.64
N LEU A 248 -6.81 10.13 -12.69
CA LEU A 248 -7.24 10.17 -11.30
C LEU A 248 -8.63 10.81 -11.15
N ALA A 249 -8.91 11.88 -11.89
CA ALA A 249 -10.24 12.49 -11.90
C ALA A 249 -11.33 11.52 -12.38
N ILE A 250 -11.06 10.75 -13.45
CA ILE A 250 -11.96 9.71 -13.95
C ILE A 250 -12.19 8.63 -12.88
N LEU A 251 -11.14 8.18 -12.18
CA LEU A 251 -11.27 7.20 -11.10
C LEU A 251 -12.13 7.72 -9.94
N LEU A 252 -11.97 8.98 -9.56
CA LEU A 252 -12.80 9.62 -8.52
C LEU A 252 -14.26 9.75 -8.96
N ALA A 253 -14.51 10.18 -10.20
CA ALA A 253 -15.84 10.29 -10.76
C ALA A 253 -16.52 8.90 -10.86
N ALA A 254 -15.80 7.87 -11.31
CA ALA A 254 -16.28 6.50 -11.37
C ALA A 254 -16.57 5.94 -9.97
N ARG A 255 -15.74 6.28 -8.97
CA ARG A 255 -15.96 5.89 -7.56
C ARG A 255 -17.24 6.53 -7.00
N GLU A 256 -17.47 7.81 -7.26
CA GLU A 256 -18.70 8.50 -6.83
C GLU A 256 -19.93 7.94 -7.54
N ARG A 257 -19.84 7.64 -8.84
CA ARG A 257 -20.91 7.00 -9.61
C ARG A 257 -21.25 5.61 -9.07
N ARG A 258 -20.24 4.77 -8.81
CA ARG A 258 -20.45 3.44 -8.20
C ARG A 258 -21.10 3.55 -6.83
N ARG A 259 -20.72 4.57 -6.04
CA ARG A 259 -21.34 4.82 -4.75
C ARG A 259 -22.84 5.10 -4.86
N ARG A 260 -23.27 5.80 -5.89
CA ARG A 260 -24.68 6.09 -6.13
C ARG A 260 -25.43 4.97 -6.81
N ALA A 261 -24.75 4.06 -7.50
CA ALA A 261 -25.37 2.96 -8.24
C ALA A 261 -26.21 2.02 -7.34
N LEU A 262 -25.91 1.97 -6.04
CA LEU A 262 -26.75 1.24 -5.08
C LEU A 262 -28.17 1.80 -4.92
N TRP A 263 -28.38 3.07 -5.27
CA TRP A 263 -29.67 3.77 -5.18
C TRP A 263 -30.39 3.89 -6.53
N THR A 264 -29.83 3.39 -7.63
CA THR A 264 -30.45 3.51 -8.96
C THR A 264 -31.47 2.41 -9.26
N GLY A 265 -31.67 1.45 -8.36
CA GLY A 265 -32.63 0.36 -8.53
C GLY A 265 -32.56 -0.68 -7.42
N PRO A 266 -33.39 -1.73 -7.49
CA PRO A 266 -33.36 -2.82 -6.53
C PRO A 266 -32.01 -3.55 -6.57
N VAL A 267 -31.45 -3.84 -5.39
CA VAL A 267 -30.16 -4.52 -5.22
C VAL A 267 -30.31 -5.82 -4.43
N LYS A 268 -29.42 -6.78 -4.66
CA LYS A 268 -29.44 -8.05 -3.92
C LYS A 268 -29.12 -7.86 -2.45
N ALA A 269 -29.89 -8.51 -1.58
CA ALA A 269 -29.74 -8.40 -0.14
C ALA A 269 -29.70 -9.77 0.56
N VAL A 270 -28.84 -9.90 1.57
CA VAL A 270 -28.69 -11.12 2.39
C VAL A 270 -28.69 -10.73 3.85
N ARG A 271 -29.41 -11.51 4.67
CA ARG A 271 -29.38 -11.38 6.12
C ARG A 271 -28.14 -12.05 6.68
N LEU A 272 -27.38 -11.30 7.48
CA LEU A 272 -26.11 -11.72 8.05
C LEU A 272 -26.04 -11.36 9.52
N GLN A 273 -25.27 -12.13 10.27
CA GLN A 273 -24.91 -11.81 11.65
C GLN A 273 -23.73 -10.84 11.64
N ALA A 274 -23.91 -9.66 12.22
CA ALA A 274 -22.84 -8.69 12.42
C ALA A 274 -22.11 -8.99 13.74
N HIS A 275 -20.80 -9.17 13.66
CA HIS A 275 -19.94 -9.31 14.83
C HIS A 275 -18.99 -8.11 14.91
N PRO A 276 -18.99 -7.32 16.00
CA PRO A 276 -18.04 -6.24 16.15
C PRO A 276 -16.61 -6.82 16.27
N VAL A 277 -15.70 -6.28 15.48
CA VAL A 277 -14.27 -6.63 15.45
C VAL A 277 -13.40 -5.43 15.84
N GLY A 278 -14.03 -4.30 16.16
CA GLY A 278 -13.48 -3.06 16.71
C GLY A 278 -14.39 -1.88 16.38
N GLN A 279 -14.12 -0.70 16.95
CA GLN A 279 -14.98 0.50 16.94
C GLN A 279 -15.65 0.88 15.61
N ARG A 280 -15.06 0.52 14.47
CA ARG A 280 -15.55 0.86 13.12
C ARG A 280 -15.49 -0.30 12.15
N ARG A 281 -15.43 -1.53 12.64
CA ARG A 281 -15.28 -2.73 11.81
C ARG A 281 -16.16 -3.85 12.31
N ILE A 282 -16.94 -4.40 11.40
CA ILE A 282 -17.76 -5.57 11.67
C ILE A 282 -17.36 -6.72 10.75
N LEU A 283 -17.38 -7.93 11.31
CA LEU A 283 -17.29 -9.19 10.60
C LEU A 283 -18.70 -9.67 10.30
N LEU A 284 -18.93 -9.94 9.03
CA LEU A 284 -20.18 -10.47 8.50
C LEU A 284 -20.12 -11.99 8.50
N ARG A 285 -21.07 -12.61 9.19
CA ARG A 285 -21.21 -14.07 9.29
C ARG A 285 -22.55 -14.56 8.76
N HIS A 286 -22.55 -15.76 8.20
CA HIS A 286 -23.78 -16.49 7.88
C HIS A 286 -23.57 -17.94 8.30
N ASN A 287 -24.47 -18.48 9.12
CA ASN A 287 -24.40 -19.85 9.62
C ASN A 287 -23.02 -20.24 10.22
N LYS A 288 -22.41 -19.33 11.00
CA LYS A 288 -21.08 -19.45 11.64
C LYS A 288 -19.87 -19.29 10.69
N ASP A 289 -20.07 -19.19 9.39
CA ASP A 289 -18.99 -18.96 8.43
C ASP A 289 -18.68 -17.46 8.25
N ASP A 290 -17.39 -17.14 8.21
CA ASP A 290 -16.89 -15.78 7.99
C ASP A 290 -16.95 -15.40 6.51
N ILE A 291 -17.68 -14.35 6.16
CA ILE A 291 -17.86 -13.95 4.75
C ILE A 291 -16.92 -12.81 4.39
N ALA A 292 -17.04 -11.70 5.11
CA ALA A 292 -16.38 -10.46 4.76
C ALA A 292 -16.24 -9.55 5.99
N THR A 293 -15.32 -8.60 5.89
CA THR A 293 -15.22 -7.49 6.82
C THR A 293 -15.69 -6.21 6.13
N VAL A 294 -16.41 -5.36 6.87
CA VAL A 294 -16.83 -4.05 6.40
C VAL A 294 -16.48 -2.99 7.44
N THR A 295 -16.18 -1.77 6.96
CA THR A 295 -15.84 -0.64 7.81
C THR A 295 -17.06 0.25 7.93
N THR A 296 -17.46 0.59 9.15
CA THR A 296 -18.61 1.47 9.42
C THR A 296 -18.12 2.86 9.77
N PHE A 297 -18.85 3.89 9.35
CA PHE A 297 -18.58 5.28 9.77
C PHE A 297 -19.42 5.69 10.97
N ALA A 298 -20.59 5.09 11.11
CA ALA A 298 -21.42 5.16 12.30
C ALA A 298 -21.05 4.04 13.27
N ASP A 299 -21.13 4.37 14.56
CA ASP A 299 -21.27 3.35 15.59
C ASP A 299 -22.65 2.72 15.41
N LEU A 300 -22.69 1.39 15.24
CA LEU A 300 -23.94 0.67 15.04
C LEU A 300 -24.62 0.36 16.38
N GLY A 301 -24.05 0.78 17.52
CA GLY A 301 -24.55 0.39 18.84
C GLY A 301 -24.48 -1.11 19.08
N LEU A 302 -23.75 -1.85 18.22
CA LEU A 302 -23.50 -3.29 18.36
C LEU A 302 -22.48 -3.57 19.48
N GLU A 303 -21.79 -2.54 19.95
CA GLU A 303 -20.94 -2.56 21.12
C GLU A 303 -21.78 -2.09 22.32
N GLU A 304 -22.69 -2.93 22.84
CA GLU A 304 -22.95 -2.83 24.27
C GLU A 304 -21.62 -3.15 24.95
N PRO A 305 -21.12 -2.30 25.88
CA PRO A 305 -19.87 -2.58 26.55
C PRO A 305 -20.05 -3.90 27.30
N LEU A 306 -19.45 -4.97 26.78
CA LEU A 306 -19.46 -6.29 27.39
C LEU A 306 -19.09 -6.21 28.88
N TYR A 307 -18.29 -5.21 29.28
CA TYR A 307 -17.86 -4.96 30.64
C TYR A 307 -18.43 -3.62 31.15
N HIS A 308 -19.01 -3.63 32.36
CA HIS A 308 -19.57 -2.44 33.03
C HIS A 308 -18.51 -1.39 33.35
N ASP A 309 -17.27 -1.82 33.61
CA ASP A 309 -16.13 -0.95 33.86
C ASP A 309 -14.79 -1.62 33.53
N THR A 310 -13.71 -0.85 33.64
CA THR A 310 -12.33 -1.30 33.42
C THR A 310 -11.87 -2.38 34.39
N GLU A 311 -12.43 -2.38 35.60
CA GLU A 311 -12.04 -3.30 36.66
C GLU A 311 -12.62 -4.69 36.36
N GLN A 312 -13.90 -4.76 35.99
CA GLN A 312 -14.59 -5.96 35.53
C GLN A 312 -13.89 -6.55 34.31
N PHE A 313 -13.53 -5.72 33.32
CA PHE A 313 -12.72 -6.16 32.20
C PHE A 313 -11.43 -6.84 32.65
N GLY A 314 -10.72 -6.23 33.61
CA GLY A 314 -9.49 -6.80 34.16
C GLY A 314 -9.70 -8.10 34.91
N ARG A 315 -10.76 -8.21 35.72
CA ARG A 315 -11.11 -9.45 36.45
C ARG A 315 -11.42 -10.59 35.48
N VAL A 316 -12.25 -10.34 34.47
CA VAL A 316 -12.58 -11.33 33.43
C VAL A 316 -11.33 -11.74 32.64
N TRP A 317 -10.46 -10.78 32.29
CA TRP A 317 -9.25 -11.08 31.54
C TRP A 317 -8.27 -11.96 32.35
N ARG A 318 -8.20 -11.76 33.67
CA ARG A 318 -7.42 -12.58 34.61
C ARG A 318 -8.09 -13.91 34.99
N GLY A 319 -9.34 -14.13 34.56
CA GLY A 319 -10.12 -15.33 34.89
C GLY A 319 -10.66 -15.33 36.33
N GLU A 320 -10.77 -14.16 36.95
CA GLU A 320 -11.34 -13.96 38.29
C GLU A 320 -12.88 -13.88 38.25
N GLU A 321 -13.44 -13.55 37.08
CA GLU A 321 -14.87 -13.39 36.83
C GLU A 321 -15.21 -14.05 35.47
N ASP A 322 -16.39 -14.65 35.36
CA ASP A 322 -16.83 -15.24 34.10
C ASP A 322 -17.09 -14.15 33.06
N PRO A 323 -16.82 -14.41 31.76
CA PRO A 323 -17.11 -13.44 30.73
C PRO A 323 -18.62 -13.14 30.68
N PRO A 324 -18.98 -11.87 30.42
CA PRO A 324 -20.37 -11.45 30.25
C PRO A 324 -21.09 -12.33 29.22
N VAL A 325 -22.39 -12.58 29.47
CA VAL A 325 -23.23 -13.41 28.60
C VAL A 325 -23.19 -12.85 27.18
N ARG A 326 -22.90 -13.72 26.23
CA ARG A 326 -22.82 -13.38 24.82
C ARG A 326 -24.20 -12.95 24.34
N LEU A 327 -24.37 -11.67 24.07
CA LEU A 327 -25.54 -11.18 23.34
C LEU A 327 -25.56 -11.86 21.96
N GLU A 328 -26.76 -12.27 21.53
CA GLU A 328 -26.93 -12.82 20.19
C GLU A 328 -26.48 -11.76 19.17
N PRO A 329 -25.64 -12.12 18.19
CA PRO A 329 -25.14 -11.16 17.22
C PRO A 329 -26.32 -10.58 16.44
N ALA A 330 -26.40 -9.26 16.36
CA ALA A 330 -27.48 -8.61 15.64
C ALA A 330 -27.54 -9.09 14.19
N GLU A 331 -28.73 -9.49 13.76
CA GLU A 331 -28.98 -9.75 12.34
C GLU A 331 -29.14 -8.43 11.61
N ILE A 332 -28.29 -8.19 10.62
CA ILE A 332 -28.36 -7.04 9.74
C ILE A 332 -28.62 -7.49 8.31
N LEU A 333 -29.31 -6.64 7.56
CA LEU A 333 -29.51 -6.87 6.13
C LEU A 333 -28.40 -6.15 5.36
N VAL A 334 -27.64 -6.88 4.56
CA VAL A 334 -26.58 -6.32 3.73
C VAL A 334 -27.04 -6.32 2.29
N ALA A 335 -27.02 -5.17 1.62
CA ALA A 335 -27.56 -5.00 0.28
C ALA A 335 -26.52 -4.39 -0.69
N GLY A 336 -26.38 -4.96 -1.90
CA GLY A 336 -25.49 -4.42 -2.93
C GLY A 336 -24.77 -5.46 -3.79
N GLU A 337 -23.51 -5.17 -4.12
CA GLU A 337 -22.66 -6.00 -4.97
C GLU A 337 -21.97 -7.12 -4.17
N TRP A 338 -22.51 -8.33 -4.27
CA TRP A 338 -22.00 -9.51 -3.57
C TRP A 338 -20.76 -10.16 -4.20
N HIS A 339 -19.67 -9.41 -4.27
CA HIS A 339 -18.35 -9.95 -4.63
C HIS A 339 -17.26 -9.20 -3.88
N HIS A 340 -16.03 -9.74 -3.83
CA HIS A 340 -14.92 -9.00 -3.20
C HIS A 340 -14.67 -7.64 -3.86
N GLY A 341 -14.54 -6.60 -3.05
CA GLY A 341 -14.42 -5.21 -3.50
C GLY A 341 -15.71 -4.58 -4.02
N GLY A 342 -16.83 -5.32 -3.99
CA GLY A 342 -18.16 -4.82 -4.30
C GLY A 342 -18.66 -3.86 -3.23
N GLN A 343 -19.49 -2.92 -3.64
CA GLN A 343 -20.06 -1.94 -2.72
C GLN A 343 -21.36 -2.44 -2.09
N VAL A 344 -21.50 -2.24 -0.78
CA VAL A 344 -22.68 -2.65 -0.01
C VAL A 344 -23.17 -1.55 0.92
N ALA A 345 -24.47 -1.56 1.17
CA ALA A 345 -25.15 -0.83 2.24
C ALA A 345 -25.52 -1.81 3.36
N LEU A 346 -25.36 -1.37 4.59
CA LEU A 346 -25.82 -2.08 5.78
C LEU A 346 -27.14 -1.47 6.23
N LEU A 347 -28.16 -2.30 6.38
CA LEU A 347 -29.48 -1.91 6.81
C LEU A 347 -29.79 -2.51 8.18
N VAL A 348 -30.18 -1.63 9.11
CA VAL A 348 -30.69 -1.98 10.44
C VAL A 348 -32.07 -1.38 10.54
N GLU A 349 -33.07 -2.18 10.90
CA GLU A 349 -34.48 -1.75 11.03
C GLU A 349 -35.05 -1.03 9.77
N GLY A 350 -34.48 -1.27 8.59
CA GLY A 350 -34.91 -0.67 7.33
C GLY A 350 -34.18 0.64 6.96
N GLU A 351 -33.28 1.15 7.80
CA GLU A 351 -32.49 2.34 7.53
C GLU A 351 -31.06 2.01 7.11
N VAL A 352 -30.48 2.81 6.21
CA VAL A 352 -29.08 2.65 5.78
C VAL A 352 -28.15 3.26 6.81
N VAL A 353 -27.51 2.42 7.62
CA VAL A 353 -26.63 2.89 8.69
C VAL A 353 -25.19 3.09 8.20
N ALA A 354 -24.76 2.36 7.17
CA ALA A 354 -23.44 2.57 6.57
C ALA A 354 -23.37 2.10 5.11
N THR A 355 -22.48 2.73 4.34
CA THR A 355 -21.98 2.19 3.06
C THR A 355 -20.52 1.82 3.16
N SER A 356 -20.17 0.62 2.71
CA SER A 356 -18.80 0.11 2.73
C SER A 356 -18.50 -0.73 1.49
N THR A 357 -17.26 -1.15 1.36
CA THR A 357 -16.83 -2.20 0.41
C THR A 357 -16.70 -3.54 1.13
N LEU A 358 -17.18 -4.63 0.51
CA LEU A 358 -16.95 -5.99 1.01
C LEU A 358 -15.47 -6.34 0.88
N SER A 359 -14.79 -6.41 2.02
CA SER A 359 -13.38 -6.79 2.08
C SER A 359 -13.24 -8.25 2.48
N ARG A 360 -12.28 -8.96 1.86
CA ARG A 360 -11.96 -10.33 2.28
C ARG A 360 -11.58 -10.33 3.77
N VAL A 361 -12.02 -11.36 4.47
CA VAL A 361 -11.62 -11.61 5.86
C VAL A 361 -10.10 -11.72 5.90
N ARG A 362 -9.45 -10.74 6.54
CA ARG A 362 -8.06 -10.90 6.94
C ARG A 362 -8.09 -11.46 8.35
N PRO A 363 -7.44 -12.60 8.63
CA PRO A 363 -7.25 -13.03 10.00
C PRO A 363 -6.41 -11.95 10.70
N ARG A 364 -7.07 -11.06 11.42
CA ARG A 364 -6.46 -10.15 12.38
C ARG A 364 -7.12 -10.45 13.71
N HIS A 365 -6.29 -10.75 14.70
CA HIS A 365 -6.74 -10.99 16.07
C HIS A 365 -7.08 -9.65 16.72
N THR A 366 -8.30 -9.17 16.52
CA THR A 366 -8.91 -8.19 17.43
C THR A 366 -9.94 -8.94 18.25
N VAL A 367 -9.66 -9.10 19.54
CA VAL A 367 -10.51 -9.81 20.49
C VAL A 367 -11.46 -8.81 21.11
N HIS A 368 -12.49 -8.43 20.36
CA HIS A 368 -13.69 -7.81 20.94
C HIS A 368 -14.81 -8.83 21.10
N SER A 369 -14.58 -10.09 20.74
CA SER A 369 -15.52 -11.16 21.02
C SER A 369 -15.38 -11.61 22.48
N ALA A 370 -16.51 -12.00 23.10
CA ALA A 370 -16.57 -12.71 24.39
C ALA A 370 -15.74 -14.02 24.43
N HIS A 371 -15.11 -14.40 23.31
CA HIS A 371 -14.14 -15.46 23.26
C HIS A 371 -12.78 -14.91 23.66
N LEU A 372 -12.46 -14.98 24.96
CA LEU A 372 -11.14 -14.67 25.48
C LEU A 372 -10.17 -15.76 24.99
N PRO A 373 -9.27 -15.48 24.03
CA PRO A 373 -8.39 -16.50 23.49
C PRO A 373 -7.33 -16.87 24.52
N GLY A 374 -6.99 -18.16 24.57
CA GLY A 374 -5.94 -18.66 25.43
C GLY A 374 -6.28 -18.65 26.92
N GLU A 375 -5.33 -19.05 27.73
CA GLU A 375 -5.49 -19.21 29.17
C GLU A 375 -4.98 -17.96 29.93
N PRO A 376 -5.67 -17.52 31.00
CA PRO A 376 -5.16 -16.45 31.85
C PRO A 376 -3.83 -16.86 32.48
N VAL A 377 -2.90 -15.91 32.52
CA VAL A 377 -1.59 -16.13 33.14
C VAL A 377 -1.56 -15.49 34.52
N THR A 378 -1.22 -16.26 35.53
CA THR A 378 -1.03 -15.78 36.90
C THR A 378 0.42 -15.36 37.14
N ALA A 379 0.64 -14.52 38.14
CA ALA A 379 1.99 -14.20 38.59
C ALA A 379 2.63 -15.46 39.21
N GLY A 380 3.83 -15.82 38.75
CA GLY A 380 4.47 -17.07 39.20
C GLY A 380 5.99 -17.04 39.21
N THR A 381 6.61 -16.49 38.17
CA THR A 381 8.07 -16.51 38.02
C THR A 381 8.67 -15.15 38.38
N PRO A 382 9.55 -15.04 39.39
CA PRO A 382 10.19 -13.77 39.75
C PRO A 382 11.18 -13.32 38.66
N VAL A 383 11.33 -12.01 38.49
CA VAL A 383 12.26 -11.43 37.52
C VAL A 383 12.87 -10.14 38.05
N GLU A 384 14.17 -9.93 37.85
CA GLU A 384 14.79 -8.65 38.21
C GLU A 384 14.50 -7.59 37.14
N LEU A 385 14.11 -6.39 37.58
CA LEU A 385 13.80 -5.26 36.70
C LEU A 385 15.02 -4.31 36.62
N PRO A 386 15.36 -3.77 35.43
CA PRO A 386 14.70 -3.97 34.14
C PRO A 386 15.07 -5.30 33.48
N HIS A 387 14.10 -5.94 32.82
CA HIS A 387 14.29 -7.20 32.09
C HIS A 387 13.91 -7.03 30.62
N ALA A 388 14.71 -7.57 29.70
CA ALA A 388 14.41 -7.52 28.27
C ALA A 388 14.39 -8.93 27.68
N MET A 389 13.32 -9.24 26.96
CA MET A 389 13.20 -10.45 26.17
C MET A 389 13.60 -10.15 24.73
N TRP A 390 14.59 -10.89 24.29
CA TRP A 390 15.15 -10.77 22.95
C TRP A 390 14.65 -11.89 22.04
N PRO A 391 14.63 -11.68 20.72
CA PRO A 391 14.38 -12.75 19.78
C PRO A 391 15.51 -13.78 19.80
N ASP A 392 15.20 -15.02 19.38
CA ASP A 392 16.16 -16.12 19.27
C ASP A 392 17.37 -15.76 18.38
N ASP A 393 18.50 -16.43 18.63
CA ASP A 393 19.73 -16.23 17.86
C ASP A 393 19.53 -16.42 16.36
N ARG A 394 18.66 -17.36 15.96
CA ARG A 394 18.28 -17.54 14.54
C ARG A 394 17.68 -16.29 13.92
N ARG A 395 16.83 -15.56 14.65
CA ARG A 395 16.24 -14.31 14.13
C ARG A 395 17.29 -13.20 14.05
N ARG A 396 18.25 -13.18 14.99
CA ARG A 396 19.36 -12.22 14.94
C ARG A 396 20.29 -12.49 13.76
N THR A 397 20.57 -13.76 13.45
CA THR A 397 21.37 -14.11 12.26
C THR A 397 20.65 -13.75 10.97
N GLU A 398 19.33 -13.96 10.87
CA GLU A 398 18.53 -13.41 9.77
C GLU A 398 18.65 -11.88 9.67
N GLY A 399 18.69 -11.17 10.81
CA GLY A 399 18.91 -9.74 10.87
C GLY A 399 20.25 -9.32 10.28
N VAL A 400 21.34 -10.07 10.57
CA VAL A 400 22.66 -9.84 9.98
C VAL A 400 22.62 -10.02 8.46
N LEU A 401 22.01 -11.11 7.97
CA LEU A 401 21.88 -11.38 6.53
C LEU A 401 21.10 -10.27 5.81
N LEU A 402 20.05 -9.74 6.44
CA LEU A 402 19.29 -8.61 5.89
C LEU A 402 20.11 -7.31 5.87
N LEU A 403 20.94 -7.04 6.87
CA LEU A 403 21.85 -5.88 6.83
C LEU A 403 22.88 -6.03 5.71
N LEU A 404 23.44 -7.23 5.51
CA LEU A 404 24.34 -7.51 4.39
C LEU A 404 23.63 -7.30 3.04
N GLY A 405 22.37 -7.76 2.92
CA GLY A 405 21.54 -7.51 1.74
C GLY A 405 21.28 -6.03 1.48
N ALA A 406 21.03 -5.24 2.53
CA ALA A 406 20.89 -3.79 2.41
C ALA A 406 22.20 -3.09 2.03
N ALA A 407 23.34 -3.53 2.56
CA ALA A 407 24.64 -3.01 2.15
C ALA A 407 24.93 -3.34 0.68
N GLY A 408 24.66 -4.57 0.25
CA GLY A 408 24.73 -4.98 -1.16
C GLY A 408 23.83 -4.13 -2.05
N ALA A 409 22.61 -3.81 -1.61
CA ALA A 409 21.70 -2.93 -2.33
C ALA A 409 22.26 -1.51 -2.52
N LEU A 410 22.92 -0.92 -1.51
CA LEU A 410 23.59 0.38 -1.68
C LEU A 410 24.79 0.31 -2.62
N ILE A 411 25.57 -0.77 -2.58
CA ILE A 411 26.71 -0.97 -3.49
C ILE A 411 26.23 -1.07 -4.93
N VAL A 412 25.16 -1.84 -5.17
CA VAL A 412 24.55 -1.95 -6.50
C VAL A 412 23.98 -0.62 -6.94
N LEU A 413 23.24 0.08 -6.07
CA LEU A 413 22.69 1.39 -6.41
C LEU A 413 23.79 2.41 -6.73
N LYS A 414 24.91 2.39 -6.00
CA LYS A 414 26.07 3.26 -6.29
C LYS A 414 26.71 2.97 -7.65
N GLN A 415 26.69 1.72 -8.09
CA GLN A 415 27.22 1.33 -9.40
C GLN A 415 26.21 1.54 -10.52
N TYR A 416 24.91 1.51 -10.20
CA TYR A 416 23.79 1.56 -11.13
C TYR A 416 22.65 2.39 -10.51
N PRO A 417 22.76 3.73 -10.52
CA PRO A 417 21.81 4.64 -9.85
C PRO A 417 20.37 4.52 -10.36
N ASP A 418 20.20 4.13 -11.63
CA ASP A 418 18.88 3.92 -12.24
C ASP A 418 18.10 2.75 -11.62
N LEU A 419 18.78 1.87 -10.87
CA LEU A 419 18.17 0.76 -10.14
C LEU A 419 17.60 1.18 -8.77
N PHE A 420 16.90 2.31 -8.69
CA PHE A 420 16.32 2.84 -7.44
C PHE A 420 15.43 1.82 -6.69
N VAL A 421 14.82 0.87 -7.41
CA VAL A 421 14.04 -0.24 -6.84
C VAL A 421 14.90 -1.12 -5.92
N VAL A 422 16.17 -1.33 -6.24
CA VAL A 422 17.13 -2.05 -5.39
C VAL A 422 17.35 -1.29 -4.08
N GLY A 423 17.43 0.04 -4.13
CA GLY A 423 17.40 0.89 -2.94
C GLY A 423 16.15 0.66 -2.08
N LEU A 424 14.96 0.61 -2.68
CA LEU A 424 13.71 0.34 -1.95
C LEU A 424 13.69 -1.06 -1.30
N ILE A 425 14.25 -2.07 -1.97
CA ILE A 425 14.45 -3.40 -1.38
C ILE A 425 15.40 -3.31 -0.17
N GLY A 426 16.49 -2.54 -0.31
CA GLY A 426 17.41 -2.22 0.76
C GLY A 426 16.71 -1.61 1.98
N VAL A 427 15.79 -0.66 1.79
CA VAL A 427 14.97 -0.06 2.88
C VAL A 427 14.20 -1.15 3.62
N GLN A 428 13.54 -2.06 2.90
CA GLN A 428 12.79 -3.16 3.53
C GLN A 428 13.71 -4.10 4.30
N CYS A 429 14.90 -4.41 3.76
CA CYS A 429 15.91 -5.20 4.43
C CYS A 429 16.38 -4.55 5.74
N VAL A 430 16.66 -3.24 5.74
CA VAL A 430 17.05 -2.49 6.94
C VAL A 430 15.93 -2.47 7.97
N LEU A 431 14.70 -2.13 7.58
CA LEU A 431 13.54 -2.14 8.47
C LEU A 431 13.34 -3.52 9.12
N ALA A 432 13.42 -4.57 8.30
CA ALA A 432 13.31 -5.95 8.74
C ALA A 432 14.47 -6.39 9.65
N ALA A 433 15.70 -5.93 9.38
CA ALA A 433 16.86 -6.21 10.21
C ALA A 433 16.77 -5.54 11.58
N VAL A 434 16.45 -4.24 11.63
CA VAL A 434 16.35 -3.50 12.89
C VAL A 434 15.34 -4.16 13.83
N THR A 435 14.18 -4.57 13.30
CA THR A 435 13.16 -5.27 14.13
C THR A 435 13.63 -6.61 14.71
N ARG A 436 14.65 -7.25 14.12
CA ARG A 436 15.27 -8.49 14.62
C ARG A 436 16.38 -8.26 15.64
N PHE A 437 16.94 -7.05 15.69
CA PHE A 437 17.91 -6.63 16.71
C PHE A 437 17.28 -5.87 17.86
N GLN A 438 15.95 -5.82 17.94
CA GLN A 438 15.26 -5.18 19.04
C GLN A 438 14.74 -6.21 20.05
N PRO A 439 14.65 -5.83 21.33
CA PRO A 439 13.86 -6.60 22.29
C PRO A 439 12.44 -6.76 21.76
N LEU A 440 11.85 -7.93 21.93
CA LEU A 440 10.43 -8.15 21.61
C LEU A 440 9.56 -7.51 22.70
N LEU A 441 9.99 -7.64 23.95
CA LEU A 441 9.28 -7.18 25.13
C LEU A 441 10.30 -6.75 26.20
N ARG A 442 10.03 -5.64 26.89
CA ARG A 442 10.89 -5.15 27.97
C ARG A 442 10.04 -4.77 29.17
N PHE A 443 10.46 -5.19 30.35
CA PHE A 443 9.88 -4.85 31.64
C PHE A 443 10.74 -3.77 32.27
N ASP A 444 10.24 -2.55 32.33
CA ASP A 444 10.84 -1.48 33.11
C ASP A 444 10.17 -1.41 34.48
N HIS A 445 10.74 -0.61 35.40
CA HIS A 445 10.16 -0.42 36.74
C HIS A 445 8.73 0.14 36.72
N ARG A 446 8.35 0.90 35.68
CA ARG A 446 7.06 1.62 35.61
C ARG A 446 6.13 1.15 34.49
N SER A 447 6.65 0.40 33.52
CA SER A 447 5.88 0.04 32.33
C SER A 447 6.41 -1.23 31.69
N VAL A 448 5.53 -1.93 30.97
CA VAL A 448 5.93 -2.88 29.94
C VAL A 448 6.05 -2.17 28.59
N VAL A 449 7.15 -2.41 27.89
CA VAL A 449 7.44 -1.86 26.57
C VAL A 449 7.42 -2.97 25.54
N LEU A 450 6.52 -2.88 24.57
CA LEU A 450 6.38 -3.83 23.48
C LEU A 450 6.86 -3.20 22.17
N TYR A 451 7.76 -3.90 21.47
CA TYR A 451 8.26 -3.47 20.17
C TYR A 451 7.53 -4.23 19.06
N THR A 452 6.76 -3.50 18.26
CA THR A 452 5.89 -4.07 17.21
C THR A 452 6.17 -3.44 15.85
N GLY A 453 7.12 -3.97 15.10
CA GLY A 453 7.43 -3.49 13.75
C GLY A 453 7.69 -1.98 13.69
N ILE A 454 6.67 -1.21 13.29
CA ILE A 454 6.70 0.27 13.13
C ILE A 454 6.46 1.02 14.46
N TRP A 455 5.83 0.40 15.45
CA TRP A 455 5.40 1.07 16.68
C TRP A 455 6.02 0.44 17.93
N THR A 456 6.38 1.29 18.88
CA THR A 456 6.72 0.88 20.25
C THR A 456 5.58 1.33 21.16
N TYR A 457 5.01 0.38 21.89
CA TYR A 457 3.97 0.60 22.87
C TYR A 457 4.56 0.58 24.27
N ARG A 458 4.32 1.63 25.04
CA ARG A 458 4.68 1.71 26.45
C ARG A 458 3.39 1.68 27.26
N VAL A 459 3.15 0.56 27.94
CA VAL A 459 1.96 0.35 28.76
C VAL A 459 2.38 0.43 30.23
N PRO A 460 1.97 1.48 30.97
CA PRO A 460 2.21 1.58 32.40
C PRO A 460 1.59 0.40 33.14
N TRP A 461 2.23 -0.08 34.20
CA TRP A 461 1.75 -1.26 34.93
C TRP A 461 0.33 -1.09 35.50
N ALA A 462 -0.03 0.15 35.87
CA ALA A 462 -1.37 0.53 36.31
C ALA A 462 -2.45 0.39 35.22
N GLN A 463 -2.06 0.52 33.94
CA GLN A 463 -2.98 0.39 32.81
C GLN A 463 -3.01 -1.00 32.21
N LEU A 464 -2.12 -1.90 32.64
CA LEU A 464 -2.14 -3.29 32.25
C LEU A 464 -3.14 -4.03 33.13
N HIS A 465 -4.16 -4.63 32.53
CA HIS A 465 -5.26 -5.30 33.24
C HIS A 465 -5.02 -6.80 33.42
N GLY A 466 -4.38 -7.45 32.44
CA GLY A 466 -4.04 -8.87 32.53
C GLY A 466 -3.31 -9.39 31.30
N VAL A 467 -2.87 -10.65 31.39
CA VAL A 467 -2.19 -11.35 30.31
C VAL A 467 -2.82 -12.71 30.08
N ARG A 468 -3.03 -13.06 28.81
CA ARG A 468 -3.46 -14.39 28.38
C ARG A 468 -2.41 -15.03 27.46
N ARG A 469 -2.24 -16.35 27.56
CA ARG A 469 -1.34 -17.14 26.72
C ARG A 469 -2.15 -17.83 25.63
N ALA A 470 -1.97 -17.40 24.38
CA ALA A 470 -2.61 -17.98 23.20
C ALA A 470 -1.55 -18.69 22.35
N GLY A 471 -1.34 -19.97 22.62
CA GLY A 471 -0.22 -20.72 22.04
C GLY A 471 1.12 -20.09 22.44
N PRO A 472 2.00 -19.72 21.49
CA PRO A 472 3.30 -19.14 21.81
C PRO A 472 3.31 -17.60 21.88
N GLN A 473 2.14 -16.97 21.83
CA GLN A 473 1.99 -15.53 21.92
C GLN A 473 1.31 -15.16 23.25
N LEU A 474 1.62 -13.96 23.74
CA LEU A 474 0.91 -13.36 24.86
C LEU A 474 -0.04 -12.29 24.35
N MET A 475 -1.17 -12.15 25.02
CA MET A 475 -2.18 -11.12 24.75
C MET A 475 -2.31 -10.24 25.98
N LEU A 476 -1.89 -9.00 25.82
CA LEU A 476 -1.82 -7.98 26.86
C LEU A 476 -3.08 -7.13 26.79
N ALA A 477 -3.90 -7.18 27.83
CA ALA A 477 -5.08 -6.32 27.97
C ALA A 477 -4.69 -5.04 28.70
N PHE A 478 -5.00 -3.88 28.13
CA PHE A 478 -4.66 -2.58 28.69
C PHE A 478 -5.69 -1.49 28.36
N GLY A 479 -5.56 -0.34 29.04
CA GLY A 479 -6.34 0.86 28.74
C GLY A 479 -7.79 0.82 29.24
N PRO A 480 -8.51 1.96 29.21
CA PRO A 480 -9.84 2.07 29.79
C PRO A 480 -10.97 1.43 28.95
N HIS A 481 -10.68 1.04 27.72
CA HIS A 481 -11.66 0.47 26.78
C HIS A 481 -11.40 -1.00 26.46
N GLY A 482 -10.53 -1.66 27.23
CA GLY A 482 -10.17 -3.05 27.01
C GLY A 482 -9.36 -3.29 25.73
N ASP A 483 -8.41 -2.40 25.44
CA ASP A 483 -7.50 -2.54 24.32
C ASP A 483 -6.63 -3.79 24.52
N VAL A 484 -6.41 -4.55 23.45
CA VAL A 484 -5.59 -5.77 23.49
C VAL A 484 -4.46 -5.65 22.49
N ILE A 485 -3.25 -5.98 22.92
CA ILE A 485 -2.09 -6.09 22.05
C ILE A 485 -1.46 -7.47 22.15
N THR A 486 -1.28 -8.11 21.00
CA THR A 486 -0.64 -9.42 20.88
C THR A 486 0.86 -9.24 20.72
N THR A 487 1.63 -9.99 21.51
CA THR A 487 3.08 -10.01 21.38
C THR A 487 3.49 -10.80 20.12
N PRO A 488 4.66 -10.53 19.53
CA PRO A 488 5.28 -11.50 18.65
C PRO A 488 5.52 -12.82 19.40
N HIS A 489 5.84 -13.88 18.65
CA HIS A 489 6.27 -15.16 19.24
C HIS A 489 7.43 -14.92 20.20
N LEU A 490 7.23 -15.21 21.48
CA LEU A 490 8.25 -15.03 22.52
C LEU A 490 8.98 -16.36 22.73
N PRO A 491 10.32 -16.36 22.80
CA PRO A 491 11.07 -17.59 23.01
C PRO A 491 10.94 -18.12 24.44
N ASP A 492 10.70 -17.22 25.39
CA ASP A 492 10.50 -17.56 26.80
C ASP A 492 9.04 -17.99 27.06
N ARG A 493 8.84 -19.27 27.39
CA ARG A 493 7.53 -19.81 27.74
C ARG A 493 6.96 -19.21 29.03
N GLN A 494 7.81 -18.76 29.95
CA GLN A 494 7.43 -18.15 31.23
C GLN A 494 7.26 -16.62 31.13
N ALA A 495 7.37 -16.05 29.92
CA ALA A 495 7.27 -14.61 29.69
C ALA A 495 6.01 -13.98 30.33
N GLY A 496 4.86 -14.65 30.24
CA GLY A 496 3.62 -14.15 30.81
C GLY A 496 3.62 -14.12 32.34
N GLU A 497 4.22 -15.12 32.97
CA GLU A 497 4.29 -15.23 34.44
C GLU A 497 5.24 -14.18 35.02
N LYS A 498 6.40 -13.97 34.36
CA LYS A 498 7.36 -12.91 34.70
C LYS A 498 6.74 -11.53 34.57
N LEU A 499 5.94 -11.32 33.53
CA LEU A 499 5.23 -10.07 33.30
C LEU A 499 4.19 -9.80 34.39
N MET A 500 3.38 -10.80 34.73
CA MET A 500 2.37 -10.66 35.78
C MET A 500 2.99 -10.49 37.17
N TRP A 501 4.14 -11.13 37.43
CA TRP A 501 4.93 -10.89 38.64
C TRP A 501 5.46 -9.45 38.69
N ALA A 502 6.03 -8.94 37.58
CA ALA A 502 6.55 -7.58 37.50
C ALA A 502 5.44 -6.53 37.71
N ARG A 503 4.27 -6.76 37.12
CA ARG A 503 3.07 -5.97 37.34
C ARG A 503 2.68 -5.95 38.82
N ALA A 504 2.50 -7.12 39.44
CA ALA A 504 2.08 -7.22 40.84
C ALA A 504 3.04 -6.46 41.77
N ARG A 505 4.35 -6.60 41.55
CA ARG A 505 5.36 -5.87 42.32
C ARG A 505 5.33 -4.35 42.08
N SER A 506 5.11 -3.93 40.83
CA SER A 506 5.03 -2.50 40.50
C SER A 506 3.80 -1.82 41.08
N LEU A 507 2.65 -2.51 41.17
CA LEU A 507 1.42 -1.92 41.71
C LEU A 507 1.53 -1.63 43.21
N ILE A 508 2.31 -2.43 43.95
CA ILE A 508 2.60 -2.19 45.36
C ILE A 508 3.42 -0.89 45.55
N ALA A 509 4.23 -0.52 44.55
CA ALA A 509 5.10 0.64 44.61
C ALA A 509 4.41 1.98 44.28
N ASP A 510 3.06 1.99 44.19
CA ASP A 510 2.15 3.14 43.98
C ASP A 510 2.68 4.25 43.06
N HIS A 511 2.49 4.07 41.76
CA HIS A 511 2.93 5.00 40.73
C HIS A 511 1.74 5.78 40.15
N PRO A 512 1.83 7.12 40.01
CA PRO A 512 0.75 7.91 39.44
C PRO A 512 0.45 7.51 38.00
N GLY A 513 -0.83 7.58 37.63
CA GLY A 513 -1.39 7.07 36.37
C GLY A 513 -0.85 7.78 35.12
N GLU A 514 0.29 7.31 34.61
CA GLU A 514 0.75 7.62 33.26
C GLU A 514 -0.19 7.01 32.22
N ARG A 515 -0.35 7.66 31.06
CA ARG A 515 -1.13 7.15 29.92
C ARG A 515 -0.29 6.19 29.08
N VAL A 516 -0.93 5.21 28.42
CA VAL A 516 -0.27 4.39 27.38
C VAL A 516 0.36 5.29 26.32
N GLY A 517 1.66 5.14 26.13
CA GLY A 517 2.43 5.87 25.13
C GLY A 517 2.62 5.04 23.88
N ARG A 518 2.39 5.65 22.71
CA ARG A 518 2.73 5.06 21.41
C ARG A 518 3.78 5.94 20.73
N LYS A 519 4.93 5.36 20.42
CA LYS A 519 6.01 6.04 19.70
C LYS A 519 6.36 5.30 18.42
N LEU A 520 6.82 6.04 17.42
CA LEU A 520 7.44 5.44 16.25
C LEU A 520 8.67 4.66 16.69
N ASN A 521 8.81 3.46 16.16
CA ASN A 521 9.95 2.62 16.41
C ASN A 521 11.19 3.23 15.71
N ILE A 522 12.38 3.07 16.32
CA ILE A 522 13.65 3.50 15.74
C ILE A 522 13.89 2.89 14.36
N SER A 523 13.26 1.73 14.04
CA SER A 523 13.29 1.14 12.71
C SER A 523 12.88 2.15 11.63
N VAL A 524 11.86 2.98 11.89
CA VAL A 524 11.42 4.01 10.94
C VAL A 524 12.49 5.07 10.73
N LEU A 525 13.16 5.52 11.80
CA LEU A 525 14.25 6.49 11.71
C LEU A 525 15.44 5.93 10.93
N VAL A 526 15.81 4.67 11.17
CA VAL A 526 16.88 4.00 10.42
C VAL A 526 16.48 3.79 8.95
N GLY A 527 15.22 3.45 8.69
CA GLY A 527 14.70 3.36 7.32
C GLY A 527 14.75 4.70 6.59
N ILE A 528 14.36 5.80 7.25
CA ILE A 528 14.47 7.16 6.71
C ILE A 528 15.93 7.54 6.47
N ALA A 529 16.83 7.24 7.41
CA ALA A 529 18.26 7.49 7.24
C ALA A 529 18.83 6.72 6.03
N TYR A 530 18.38 5.48 5.82
CA TYR A 530 18.75 4.70 4.65
C TYR A 530 18.17 5.27 3.35
N VAL A 531 16.92 5.77 3.35
CA VAL A 531 16.38 6.53 2.21
C VAL A 531 17.20 7.80 1.95
N GLY A 532 17.66 8.49 3.00
CA GLY A 532 18.58 9.62 2.85
C GLY A 532 19.90 9.22 2.19
N LEU A 533 20.44 8.05 2.52
CA LEU A 533 21.62 7.49 1.85
C LEU A 533 21.34 7.15 0.38
N ILE A 534 20.18 6.59 0.06
CA ILE A 534 19.75 6.34 -1.34
C ILE A 534 19.69 7.63 -2.14
N LEU A 535 19.23 8.73 -1.54
CA LEU A 535 19.10 10.01 -2.24
C LEU A 535 20.44 10.77 -2.36
N PHE A 536 21.47 10.35 -1.62
CA PHE A 536 22.80 10.94 -1.66
C PHE A 536 23.74 10.20 -2.61
N ILE A 537 23.47 8.90 -2.83
CA ILE A 537 24.11 8.08 -3.85
C ILE A 537 23.40 8.35 -5.17
#